data_AF-A0A6J6WSS5-F1
#
_entry.id   AF-A0A6J6WSS5-F1
#
_cell.length_a   1.000
_cell.length_b   1.000
_cell.length_c   1.000
_cell.angle_alpha   90.00
_cell.angle_beta   90.00
_cell.angle_gamma   90.00
#
_symmetry.space_group_name_H-M   'P 1'
#
loop_
_entity.id
_entity.type
_entity.pdbx_description
1 polymer ?
#
loop_
_entity_poly.entity_id
_entity_poly.type
_entity_poly.pdbx_seq_one_letter_code
_entity_poly.pdbx_strand_id
1 'polypeptide(L)'
;MRIPKLRWTDNEVYGHGLILREYCDIHRDQSFRVHVQHGWNPSSGWTLAGKEILPPKEPRVVWSSRQIAYSDMVGIRVRAAIGAPFIYLDQLMAAGQMLNHRSSNGTLAFPYHGNERDPVSANHRNLAAQIEERETSSAHICLYSTEWNNHSIRSIYKEKFENVFTLGNRENRFFLQHLYFTLGDYKRAASNRFSTALLYAAHLGLRTEVYGAEARIAGEFDGLGAQGKLTTAFPEIHRREISSDEGMQLAQEELGIKFLRAPAELAEILGLSSLAGRFQAGKAMGVYAARRATVSVQKR
;
A
#
# COMPACT_ATOMS: atom_id res chain seq x y z
N MET A 1 -6.56 -26.17 -20.01
CA MET A 1 -7.10 -24.79 -20.11
C MET A 1 -5.90 -23.84 -20.06
N ARG A 2 -5.54 -23.17 -21.16
CA ARG A 2 -4.43 -22.19 -21.14
C ARG A 2 -4.95 -20.93 -20.48
N ILE A 3 -4.46 -20.61 -19.28
CA ILE A 3 -4.69 -19.30 -18.65
C ILE A 3 -4.12 -18.26 -19.62
N PRO A 4 -4.92 -17.30 -20.12
CA PRO A 4 -4.39 -16.21 -20.94
C PRO A 4 -3.20 -15.57 -20.22
N LYS A 5 -2.10 -15.32 -20.93
CA LYS A 5 -1.01 -14.54 -20.36
C LYS A 5 -1.54 -13.13 -20.14
N LEU A 6 -1.81 -12.79 -18.88
CA LEU A 6 -2.18 -11.46 -18.44
C LEU A 6 -1.15 -10.47 -18.98
N ARG A 7 -1.56 -9.49 -19.79
CA ARG A 7 -0.66 -8.43 -20.24
C ARG A 7 -0.40 -7.56 -19.01
N TRP A 8 0.77 -7.74 -18.40
CA TRP A 8 1.17 -6.94 -17.24
C TRP A 8 1.09 -5.45 -17.62
N THR A 9 0.32 -4.69 -16.84
CA THR A 9 0.21 -3.23 -16.97
C THR A 9 0.59 -2.60 -15.65
N ASP A 10 0.84 -1.29 -15.66
CA ASP A 10 1.15 -0.54 -14.45
C ASP A 10 0.07 -0.79 -13.36
N ASN A 11 -1.21 -0.85 -13.74
CA ASN A 11 -2.33 -1.15 -12.86
C ASN A 11 -2.30 -2.51 -12.15
N GLU A 12 -1.40 -3.43 -12.51
CA GLU A 12 -1.25 -4.72 -11.83
C GLU A 12 -0.32 -4.65 -10.61
N VAL A 13 0.39 -3.53 -10.45
CA VAL A 13 1.30 -3.28 -9.33
C VAL A 13 0.61 -3.51 -7.99
N TYR A 14 1.31 -4.23 -7.10
CA TYR A 14 0.85 -4.67 -5.78
C TYR A 14 -0.45 -5.52 -5.76
N GLY A 15 -0.94 -5.94 -6.94
CA GLY A 15 -2.21 -6.65 -7.07
C GLY A 15 -3.44 -5.75 -7.19
N HIS A 16 -3.27 -4.45 -7.48
CA HIS A 16 -4.38 -3.50 -7.63
C HIS A 16 -5.41 -3.98 -8.66
N GLY A 17 -4.95 -4.36 -9.84
CA GLY A 17 -5.81 -4.85 -10.92
C GLY A 17 -6.64 -6.06 -10.51
N LEU A 18 -6.03 -7.02 -9.80
CA LEU A 18 -6.72 -8.20 -9.28
C LEU A 18 -7.83 -7.82 -8.29
N ILE A 19 -7.53 -6.96 -7.32
CA ILE A 19 -8.48 -6.55 -6.28
C ILE A 19 -9.68 -5.82 -6.89
N LEU A 20 -9.42 -4.83 -7.74
CA LEU A 20 -10.48 -4.00 -8.32
C LEU A 20 -11.37 -4.82 -9.27
N ARG A 21 -10.78 -5.76 -10.04
CA ARG A 21 -11.56 -6.67 -10.89
C ARG A 21 -12.42 -7.64 -10.08
N GLU A 22 -11.87 -8.23 -9.01
CA GLU A 22 -12.67 -9.11 -8.13
C GLU A 22 -13.83 -8.33 -7.50
N TYR A 23 -13.57 -7.14 -6.98
CA TYR A 23 -14.62 -6.31 -6.39
C TYR A 23 -15.72 -5.94 -7.41
N CYS A 24 -15.37 -5.82 -8.69
CA CYS A 24 -16.32 -5.59 -9.78
C CYS A 24 -16.97 -6.88 -10.34
N ASP A 25 -16.66 -8.06 -9.79
CA ASP A 25 -17.09 -9.37 -10.32
C ASP A 25 -16.65 -9.63 -11.78
N ILE A 26 -15.43 -9.19 -12.12
CA ILE A 26 -14.86 -9.33 -13.47
C ILE A 26 -13.73 -10.36 -13.45
N HIS A 27 -14.02 -11.56 -13.95
CA HIS A 27 -13.05 -12.67 -13.99
C HIS A 27 -12.25 -12.77 -15.30
N ARG A 28 -12.32 -11.75 -16.15
CA ARG A 28 -11.55 -11.68 -17.40
C ARG A 28 -10.35 -10.76 -17.23
N ASP A 29 -9.25 -11.09 -17.90
CA ASP A 29 -8.04 -10.27 -17.97
C ASP A 29 -8.26 -9.06 -18.89
N GLN A 30 -9.16 -8.17 -18.47
CA GLN A 30 -9.44 -6.92 -19.15
C GLN A 30 -8.57 -5.80 -18.57
N SER A 31 -7.83 -5.12 -19.44
CA SER A 31 -7.01 -3.97 -19.06
C SER A 31 -7.90 -2.75 -18.79
N PHE A 32 -7.53 -1.97 -17.78
CA PHE A 32 -8.21 -0.72 -17.48
C PHE A 32 -7.94 0.34 -18.55
N ARG A 33 -8.91 1.23 -18.77
CA ARG A 33 -8.77 2.40 -19.65
C ARG A 33 -8.30 3.65 -18.91
N VAL A 34 -7.78 3.47 -17.71
CA VAL A 34 -7.29 4.51 -16.80
C VAL A 34 -5.99 4.04 -16.15
N HIS A 35 -5.21 4.99 -15.62
CA HIS A 35 -4.10 4.70 -14.71
C HIS A 35 -4.54 4.88 -13.26
N VAL A 36 -4.31 3.88 -12.43
CA VAL A 36 -4.70 3.85 -11.02
C VAL A 36 -3.51 4.29 -10.16
N GLN A 37 -3.74 5.21 -9.21
CA GLN A 37 -2.73 5.58 -8.23
C GLN A 37 -2.24 4.35 -7.43
N HIS A 38 -0.91 4.22 -7.29
CA HIS A 38 -0.27 3.04 -6.67
C HIS A 38 0.09 3.17 -5.20
N GLY A 39 0.37 4.39 -4.77
CA GLY A 39 0.81 4.67 -3.41
C GLY A 39 0.30 6.02 -2.96
N TRP A 40 0.30 6.23 -1.65
CA TRP A 40 0.04 7.52 -1.07
C TRP A 40 1.28 8.40 -1.08
N ASN A 41 1.08 9.67 -1.36
CA ASN A 41 2.02 10.74 -1.08
C ASN A 41 1.20 12.00 -0.73
N PRO A 42 1.78 13.00 -0.04
CA PRO A 42 1.05 14.17 0.44
C PRO A 42 0.65 15.16 -0.67
N SER A 43 0.94 14.83 -1.94
CA SER A 43 0.65 15.68 -3.10
C SER A 43 -0.36 15.03 -4.05
N SER A 44 0.00 14.81 -5.30
CA SER A 44 -0.92 14.37 -6.36
C SER A 44 -1.15 12.85 -6.39
N GLY A 45 -0.42 12.08 -5.57
CA GLY A 45 -0.42 10.60 -5.65
C GLY A 45 0.47 10.05 -6.78
N TRP A 46 1.12 10.91 -7.57
CA TRP A 46 2.02 10.51 -8.66
C TRP A 46 3.46 10.93 -8.36
N THR A 47 4.43 10.10 -8.72
CA THR A 47 5.84 10.50 -8.68
C THR A 47 6.07 11.55 -9.76
N LEU A 48 6.50 12.75 -9.37
CA LEU A 48 6.77 13.87 -10.29
C LEU A 48 8.25 14.01 -10.66
N ALA A 49 9.13 13.17 -10.10
CA ALA A 49 10.57 13.23 -10.33
C ALA A 49 10.94 12.60 -11.69
N GLY A 50 11.55 13.39 -12.57
CA GLY A 50 12.42 12.93 -13.66
C GLY A 50 11.83 11.97 -14.72
N LYS A 51 11.51 12.53 -15.90
CA LYS A 51 11.31 11.86 -17.21
C LYS A 51 9.99 11.12 -17.49
N GLU A 52 9.11 10.85 -16.53
CA GLU A 52 7.74 10.34 -16.80
C GLU A 52 6.66 11.46 -16.79
N ILE A 53 7.04 12.71 -17.09
CA ILE A 53 6.12 13.82 -17.39
C ILE A 53 5.66 13.74 -18.86
N LEU A 54 5.31 12.54 -19.32
CA LEU A 54 4.42 12.44 -20.48
C LEU A 54 3.10 11.93 -19.93
N PRO A 55 2.03 12.73 -19.90
CA PRO A 55 0.74 12.21 -19.50
C PRO A 55 0.44 11.03 -20.44
N PRO A 56 0.17 9.84 -19.90
CA PRO A 56 -0.49 8.83 -20.71
C PRO A 56 -1.74 9.47 -21.32
N LYS A 57 -2.10 9.12 -22.55
CA LYS A 57 -3.35 9.62 -23.16
C LYS A 57 -4.56 9.22 -22.31
N GLU A 58 -4.41 8.18 -21.49
CA GLU A 58 -5.45 7.66 -20.64
C GLU A 58 -5.66 8.52 -19.38
N PRO A 59 -6.92 8.72 -18.96
CA PRO A 59 -7.24 9.42 -17.72
C PRO A 59 -6.64 8.71 -16.49
N ARG A 60 -6.39 9.48 -15.43
CA ARG A 60 -5.94 8.95 -14.14
C ARG A 60 -7.08 8.85 -13.13
N VAL A 61 -6.99 7.90 -12.21
CA VAL A 61 -7.86 7.83 -11.03
C VAL A 61 -7.01 7.86 -9.76
N VAL A 62 -7.47 8.63 -8.78
CA VAL A 62 -6.75 8.90 -7.53
C VAL A 62 -7.56 8.42 -6.32
N TRP A 63 -6.99 8.50 -5.13
CA TRP A 63 -7.65 7.96 -3.94
C TRP A 63 -8.59 8.96 -3.28
N SER A 64 -8.18 10.21 -3.07
CA SER A 64 -8.95 11.20 -2.30
C SER A 64 -9.07 12.57 -2.98
N SER A 65 -9.87 13.46 -2.37
CA SER A 65 -9.98 14.87 -2.75
C SER A 65 -8.66 15.61 -2.66
N ARG A 66 -7.75 15.24 -1.75
CA ARG A 66 -6.42 15.86 -1.66
C ARG A 66 -5.65 15.66 -2.97
N GLN A 67 -5.62 14.42 -3.48
CA GLN A 67 -4.94 14.14 -4.73
C GLN A 67 -5.65 14.78 -5.93
N ILE A 68 -6.97 14.95 -5.91
CA ILE A 68 -7.70 15.75 -6.93
C ILE A 68 -7.17 17.19 -6.93
N ALA A 69 -7.24 17.86 -5.77
CA ALA A 69 -6.85 19.26 -5.65
C ALA A 69 -5.39 19.49 -6.08
N TYR A 70 -4.47 18.64 -5.64
CA TYR A 70 -3.07 18.71 -6.08
C TYR A 70 -2.90 18.42 -7.57
N SER A 71 -3.63 17.46 -8.12
CA SER A 71 -3.57 17.15 -9.55
C SER A 71 -4.03 18.33 -10.40
N ASP A 72 -5.10 19.02 -10.00
CA ASP A 72 -5.58 20.23 -10.66
C ASP A 72 -4.53 21.33 -10.63
N MET A 73 -3.86 21.54 -9.49
CA MET A 73 -2.80 22.54 -9.34
C MET A 73 -1.59 22.29 -10.26
N VAL A 74 -1.28 21.04 -10.60
CA VAL A 74 -0.15 20.68 -11.44
C VAL A 74 -0.55 20.25 -12.87
N GLY A 75 -1.81 20.48 -13.25
CA GLY A 75 -2.31 20.20 -14.61
C GLY A 75 -2.44 18.72 -14.96
N ILE A 76 -2.54 17.83 -13.97
CA ILE A 76 -2.77 16.39 -14.18
C ILE A 76 -4.26 16.13 -14.33
N ARG A 77 -4.67 15.57 -15.47
CA ARG A 77 -6.06 15.19 -15.71
C ARG A 77 -6.47 13.96 -14.88
N VAL A 78 -7.30 14.20 -13.88
CA VAL A 78 -7.96 13.15 -13.08
C VAL A 78 -9.39 12.94 -13.57
N ARG A 79 -9.79 11.67 -13.75
CA ARG A 79 -11.15 11.27 -14.11
C ARG A 79 -12.07 11.19 -12.89
N ALA A 80 -11.57 10.59 -11.81
CA ALA A 80 -12.32 10.41 -10.57
C ALA A 80 -11.39 10.08 -9.40
N ALA A 81 -11.86 10.36 -8.19
CA ALA A 81 -11.38 9.66 -7.00
C ALA A 81 -12.19 8.39 -6.78
N ILE A 82 -11.50 7.30 -6.44
CA ILE A 82 -12.09 5.97 -6.22
C ILE A 82 -11.72 5.36 -4.86
N GLY A 83 -10.93 6.02 -4.02
CA GLY A 83 -10.33 5.41 -2.83
C GLY A 83 -9.21 4.42 -3.14
N ALA A 84 -8.47 4.00 -2.12
CA ALA A 84 -7.36 3.07 -2.28
C ALA A 84 -7.84 1.62 -2.54
N PRO A 85 -7.21 0.89 -3.48
CA PRO A 85 -7.49 -0.54 -3.72
C PRO A 85 -7.48 -1.42 -2.47
N PHE A 86 -6.66 -1.07 -1.47
CA PHE A 86 -6.61 -1.78 -0.19
C PHE A 86 -7.95 -1.80 0.57
N ILE A 87 -8.78 -0.75 0.46
CA ILE A 87 -10.07 -0.72 1.15
C ILE A 87 -11.09 -1.64 0.46
N TYR A 88 -11.02 -1.77 -0.87
CA TYR A 88 -11.82 -2.76 -1.60
C TYR A 88 -11.42 -4.18 -1.22
N LEU A 89 -10.12 -4.42 -1.03
CA LEU A 89 -9.62 -5.69 -0.49
C LEU A 89 -10.19 -5.96 0.91
N ASP A 90 -10.19 -4.96 1.79
CA ASP A 90 -10.77 -5.09 3.13
C ASP A 90 -12.26 -5.47 3.08
N GLN A 91 -13.05 -4.84 2.20
CA GLN A 91 -14.46 -5.20 1.99
C GLN A 91 -14.63 -6.64 1.50
N LEU A 92 -13.80 -7.09 0.56
CA LEU A 92 -13.79 -8.48 0.08
C LEU A 92 -13.44 -9.46 1.21
N MET A 93 -12.47 -9.13 2.06
CA MET A 93 -12.04 -9.99 3.16
C MET A 93 -13.09 -10.06 4.28
N ALA A 94 -13.73 -8.94 4.60
CA ALA A 94 -14.80 -8.85 5.58
C ALA A 94 -16.03 -9.66 5.13
N ALA A 95 -16.42 -9.56 3.85
CA ALA A 95 -17.51 -10.35 3.29
C ALA A 95 -17.24 -11.87 3.34
N GLY A 96 -15.96 -12.25 3.16
CA GLY A 96 -15.51 -13.64 3.30
C GLY A 96 -15.32 -14.11 4.74
N GLN A 97 -15.57 -13.27 5.76
CA GLN A 97 -15.31 -13.55 7.17
C GLN A 97 -13.85 -13.97 7.46
N MET A 98 -12.91 -13.48 6.64
CA MET A 98 -11.54 -13.97 6.64
C MET A 98 -10.66 -13.38 7.75
N LEU A 99 -11.10 -12.28 8.38
CA LEU A 99 -10.45 -11.75 9.56
C LEU A 99 -11.11 -12.32 10.82
N ASN A 100 -10.53 -13.40 11.32
CA ASN A 100 -10.61 -13.75 12.72
C ASN A 100 -9.19 -14.00 13.20
N HIS A 101 -8.85 -13.35 14.32
CA HIS A 101 -7.60 -13.39 15.09
C HIS A 101 -6.62 -12.23 14.85
N ARG A 102 -6.52 -11.32 15.85
CA ARG A 102 -5.30 -10.57 16.14
C ARG A 102 -4.48 -11.41 17.11
N SER A 103 -3.62 -12.29 16.59
CA SER A 103 -2.83 -13.21 17.41
C SER A 103 -1.35 -12.83 17.46
N SER A 104 -0.99 -11.64 17.96
CA SER A 104 0.32 -11.45 18.60
C SER A 104 0.42 -10.14 19.38
N ASN A 105 1.39 -10.13 20.32
CA ASN A 105 1.93 -8.96 21.00
C ASN A 105 3.24 -8.60 20.29
N GLY A 106 3.36 -7.37 19.76
CA GLY A 106 4.57 -6.88 19.12
C GLY A 106 4.29 -5.75 18.14
N THR A 107 5.36 -5.18 17.58
CA THR A 107 5.32 -4.09 16.60
C THR A 107 5.82 -4.58 15.25
N LEU A 108 5.04 -4.33 14.20
CA LEU A 108 5.50 -4.50 12.82
C LEU A 108 6.21 -3.23 12.36
N ALA A 109 7.53 -3.30 12.20
CA ALA A 109 8.33 -2.19 11.72
C ALA A 109 8.58 -2.29 10.21
N PHE A 110 8.32 -1.19 9.52
CA PHE A 110 8.58 -0.98 8.09
C PHE A 110 9.70 0.04 7.91
N PRO A 111 10.97 -0.39 7.78
CA PRO A 111 12.00 0.51 7.25
C PRO A 111 11.53 1.11 5.93
N TYR A 112 11.55 2.43 5.83
CA TYR A 112 11.12 3.14 4.63
C TYR A 112 12.02 2.75 3.45
N HIS A 113 11.38 2.53 2.31
CA HIS A 113 12.02 2.03 1.10
C HIS A 113 11.69 2.88 -0.10
N GLY A 114 12.61 2.84 -1.05
CA GLY A 114 12.40 3.30 -2.40
C GLY A 114 11.85 2.19 -3.28
N ASN A 115 11.87 2.40 -4.59
CA ASN A 115 11.64 1.32 -5.53
C ASN A 115 12.86 1.15 -6.44
N GLU A 116 12.80 0.21 -7.37
CA GLU A 116 13.90 -0.10 -8.29
C GLU A 116 14.34 1.12 -9.15
N ARG A 117 13.46 2.12 -9.31
CA ARG A 117 13.72 3.37 -10.03
C ARG A 117 14.14 4.53 -9.12
N ASP A 118 13.70 4.50 -7.86
CA ASP A 118 13.87 5.58 -6.88
C ASP A 118 14.58 5.04 -5.64
N PRO A 119 15.89 4.76 -5.69
CA PRO A 119 16.60 4.20 -4.55
C PRO A 119 16.64 5.19 -3.39
N VAL A 120 16.57 4.65 -2.17
CA VAL A 120 16.60 5.41 -0.93
C VAL A 120 17.97 5.30 -0.28
N SER A 121 18.49 6.43 0.19
CA SER A 121 19.63 6.49 1.10
C SER A 121 19.12 6.52 2.54
N ALA A 122 19.46 5.49 3.30
CA ALA A 122 19.08 5.36 4.70
C ALA A 122 20.24 4.82 5.55
N ASN A 123 20.37 5.30 6.78
CA ASN A 123 21.26 4.71 7.76
C ASN A 123 20.56 3.53 8.46
N HIS A 124 20.56 2.37 7.80
CA HIS A 124 19.88 1.17 8.30
C HIS A 124 20.40 0.69 9.67
N ARG A 125 21.71 0.86 9.96
CA ARG A 125 22.29 0.46 11.25
C ARG A 125 21.74 1.31 12.39
N ASN A 126 21.67 2.62 12.19
CA ASN A 126 21.08 3.54 13.16
C ASN A 126 19.58 3.25 13.36
N LEU A 127 18.85 3.05 12.26
CA LEU A 127 17.42 2.72 12.35
C LEU A 127 17.18 1.40 13.09
N ALA A 128 17.95 0.35 12.81
CA ALA A 128 17.82 -0.93 13.48
C ALA A 128 18.10 -0.81 14.99
N ALA A 129 19.10 -0.02 15.39
CA ALA A 129 19.37 0.26 16.81
C ALA A 129 18.22 1.01 17.49
N GLN A 130 17.62 2.01 16.82
CA GLN A 130 16.50 2.77 17.36
C GLN A 130 15.22 1.93 17.48
N ILE A 131 14.97 1.01 16.53
CA ILE A 131 13.86 0.06 16.64
C ILE A 131 14.09 -0.90 17.80
N GLU A 132 15.31 -1.41 17.98
CA GLU A 132 15.65 -2.31 19.10
C GLU A 132 15.50 -1.61 20.44
N GLU A 133 15.95 -0.37 20.57
CA GLU A 133 15.77 0.44 21.78
C GLU A 133 14.29 0.69 22.09
N ARG A 134 13.49 1.01 21.06
CA ARG A 134 12.12 1.48 21.24
C ARG A 134 11.08 0.38 21.35
N GLU A 135 11.24 -0.69 20.57
CA GLU A 135 10.27 -1.78 20.43
C GLU A 135 10.77 -3.10 21.02
N THR A 136 12.01 -3.13 21.52
CA THR A 136 12.72 -4.34 21.99
C THR A 136 12.90 -5.39 20.88
N SER A 137 13.45 -6.56 21.21
CA SER A 137 13.58 -7.69 20.28
C SER A 137 12.22 -8.28 19.82
N SER A 138 11.10 -7.80 20.36
CA SER A 138 9.74 -8.19 19.96
C SER A 138 9.29 -7.58 18.62
N ALA A 139 10.05 -6.66 18.04
CA ALA A 139 9.71 -6.08 16.74
C ALA A 139 9.92 -7.08 15.61
N HIS A 140 8.96 -7.11 14.69
CA HIS A 140 9.08 -7.86 13.45
C HIS A 140 9.37 -6.88 12.30
N ILE A 141 10.41 -7.14 11.53
CA ILE A 141 10.91 -6.23 10.49
C ILE A 141 10.44 -6.72 9.12
N CYS A 142 9.64 -5.91 8.43
CA CYS A 142 9.23 -6.15 7.06
C CYS A 142 10.04 -5.26 6.10
N LEU A 143 11.02 -5.85 5.43
CA LEU A 143 11.82 -5.19 4.40
C LEU A 143 11.14 -5.28 3.04
N TYR A 144 11.19 -4.20 2.25
CA TYR A 144 10.83 -4.27 0.83
C TYR A 144 11.87 -5.09 0.05
N SER A 145 11.49 -5.55 -1.14
CA SER A 145 12.30 -6.48 -1.93
C SER A 145 13.71 -5.98 -2.24
N THR A 146 13.89 -4.68 -2.44
CA THR A 146 15.21 -4.10 -2.72
C THR A 146 16.14 -4.27 -1.53
N GLU A 147 15.70 -3.91 -0.32
CA GLU A 147 16.49 -4.05 0.90
C GLU A 147 16.64 -5.52 1.30
N TRP A 148 15.61 -6.33 1.10
CA TRP A 148 15.67 -7.77 1.36
C TRP A 148 16.73 -8.47 0.49
N ASN A 149 16.84 -8.09 -0.79
CA ASN A 149 17.79 -8.68 -1.72
C ASN A 149 19.22 -8.15 -1.51
N ASN A 150 19.38 -7.02 -0.83
CA ASN A 150 20.68 -6.52 -0.41
C ASN A 150 21.14 -7.25 0.87
N HIS A 151 22.04 -8.21 0.74
CA HIS A 151 22.54 -9.00 1.87
C HIS A 151 23.11 -8.12 3.00
N SER A 152 23.87 -7.06 2.66
CA SER A 152 24.47 -6.17 3.65
C SER A 152 23.42 -5.42 4.47
N ILE A 153 22.33 -4.98 3.85
CA ILE A 153 21.21 -4.33 4.55
C ILE A 153 20.44 -5.36 5.39
N ARG A 154 20.09 -6.51 4.79
CA ARG A 154 19.33 -7.56 5.47
C ARG A 154 20.04 -8.09 6.72
N SER A 155 21.36 -8.26 6.67
CA SER A 155 22.16 -8.71 7.81
C SER A 155 22.06 -7.78 9.02
N ILE A 156 22.03 -6.45 8.81
CA ILE A 156 21.91 -5.46 9.89
C ILE A 156 20.67 -5.72 10.75
N TYR A 157 19.54 -6.07 10.13
CA TYR A 157 18.30 -6.36 10.86
C TYR A 157 18.32 -7.77 11.46
N LYS A 158 18.84 -8.76 10.73
CA LYS A 158 18.92 -10.15 11.23
C LYS A 158 19.86 -10.31 12.43
N GLU A 159 20.80 -9.40 12.62
CA GLU A 159 21.66 -9.35 13.81
C GLU A 159 20.89 -8.97 15.10
N LYS A 160 19.75 -8.27 14.99
CA LYS A 160 19.02 -7.66 16.12
C LYS A 160 17.63 -8.24 16.36
N PHE A 161 17.00 -8.78 15.31
CA PHE A 161 15.61 -9.22 15.35
C PHE A 161 15.46 -10.64 14.84
N GLU A 162 14.68 -11.46 15.54
CA GLU A 162 14.41 -12.84 15.15
C GLU A 162 13.54 -12.92 13.88
N ASN A 163 12.61 -11.98 13.74
CA ASN A 163 11.61 -11.98 12.66
C ASN A 163 11.88 -10.86 11.67
N VAL A 164 12.75 -11.15 10.69
CA VAL A 164 13.00 -10.27 9.53
C VAL A 164 12.52 -10.98 8.26
N PHE A 165 11.61 -10.36 7.52
CA PHE A 165 10.98 -10.96 6.34
C PHE A 165 10.67 -9.91 5.25
N THR A 166 10.15 -10.39 4.12
CA THR A 166 9.66 -9.53 3.03
C THR A 166 8.31 -10.05 2.52
N LEU A 167 7.46 -9.14 2.02
CA LEU A 167 6.21 -9.46 1.33
C LEU A 167 6.40 -9.65 -0.20
N GLY A 168 7.64 -9.48 -0.67
CA GLY A 168 8.00 -9.56 -2.08
C GLY A 168 8.10 -8.20 -2.75
N ASN A 169 8.08 -8.20 -4.08
CA ASN A 169 8.22 -7.00 -4.90
C ASN A 169 6.86 -6.48 -5.39
N ARG A 170 6.88 -5.31 -6.04
CA ARG A 170 5.70 -4.67 -6.64
C ARG A 170 5.00 -5.47 -7.74
N GLU A 171 5.64 -6.49 -8.30
CA GLU A 171 5.06 -7.39 -9.32
C GLU A 171 4.31 -8.59 -8.71
N ASN A 172 4.40 -8.77 -7.39
CA ASN A 172 3.59 -9.77 -6.70
C ASN A 172 2.11 -9.34 -6.72
N ARG A 173 1.30 -10.01 -7.56
CA ARG A 173 -0.16 -9.78 -7.66
C ARG A 173 -0.94 -10.05 -6.37
N PHE A 174 -0.31 -10.67 -5.37
CA PHE A 174 -0.89 -10.93 -4.05
C PHE A 174 -0.24 -10.08 -2.95
N PHE A 175 0.57 -9.09 -3.29
CA PHE A 175 1.30 -8.27 -2.32
C PHE A 175 0.38 -7.64 -1.27
N LEU A 176 -0.67 -6.92 -1.69
CA LEU A 176 -1.61 -6.30 -0.74
C LEU A 176 -2.39 -7.34 0.08
N GLN A 177 -2.63 -8.53 -0.44
CA GLN A 177 -3.28 -9.61 0.33
C GLN A 177 -2.37 -10.12 1.43
N HIS A 178 -1.10 -10.39 1.10
CA HIS A 178 -0.12 -10.79 2.11
C HIS A 178 0.09 -9.69 3.15
N LEU A 179 0.14 -8.43 2.74
CA LEU A 179 0.20 -7.29 3.65
C LEU A 179 -1.02 -7.23 4.56
N TYR A 180 -2.23 -7.37 4.02
CA TYR A 180 -3.48 -7.37 4.78
C TYR A 180 -3.48 -8.43 5.88
N PHE A 181 -3.16 -9.69 5.53
CA PHE A 181 -3.09 -10.77 6.52
C PHE A 181 -1.98 -10.55 7.54
N THR A 182 -0.81 -10.07 7.09
CA THR A 182 0.30 -9.76 7.97
C THR A 182 -0.10 -8.69 8.98
N LEU A 183 -0.70 -7.58 8.54
CA LEU A 183 -1.18 -6.52 9.43
C LEU A 183 -2.22 -7.03 10.44
N GLY A 184 -3.06 -7.99 10.04
CA GLY A 184 -4.05 -8.62 10.92
C GLY A 184 -3.45 -9.29 12.16
N ASP A 185 -2.17 -9.66 12.14
CA ASP A 185 -1.49 -10.31 13.24
C ASP A 185 -0.89 -9.34 14.28
N TYR A 186 -0.92 -8.02 14.04
CA TYR A 186 -0.28 -7.01 14.91
C TYR A 186 -1.27 -6.00 15.49
N LYS A 187 -0.85 -5.32 16.56
CA LYS A 187 -1.59 -4.21 17.20
C LYS A 187 -0.94 -2.85 16.97
N ARG A 188 0.30 -2.83 16.49
CA ARG A 188 1.12 -1.63 16.28
C ARG A 188 1.97 -1.78 15.03
N ALA A 189 2.09 -0.69 14.28
CA ALA A 189 3.00 -0.58 13.14
C ALA A 189 3.85 0.68 13.27
N ALA A 190 5.12 0.60 12.87
CA ALA A 190 6.04 1.73 12.92
C ALA A 190 6.85 1.85 11.63
N SER A 191 7.31 3.06 11.33
CA SER A 191 8.23 3.32 10.23
C SER A 191 9.11 4.52 10.56
N ASN A 192 10.21 4.72 9.82
CA ASN A 192 11.00 5.94 9.89
C ASN A 192 10.59 7.02 8.91
N ARG A 193 9.45 6.82 8.21
CA ARG A 193 8.79 7.87 7.42
C ARG A 193 7.29 7.57 7.28
N PHE A 194 6.47 8.63 7.24
CA PHE A 194 5.05 8.45 7.01
C PHE A 194 4.79 7.97 5.58
N SER A 195 4.08 6.86 5.44
CA SER A 195 3.94 6.15 4.17
C SER A 195 2.61 5.41 4.05
N THR A 196 2.32 4.93 2.83
CA THR A 196 1.14 4.12 2.52
C THR A 196 0.96 2.92 3.46
N ALA A 197 2.05 2.24 3.85
CA ALA A 197 1.97 1.07 4.72
C ALA A 197 1.42 1.41 6.11
N LEU A 198 1.79 2.57 6.67
CA LEU A 198 1.23 3.05 7.94
C LEU A 198 -0.24 3.45 7.79
N LEU A 199 -0.65 4.05 6.67
CA LEU A 199 -2.07 4.33 6.42
C LEU A 199 -2.90 3.05 6.35
N TYR A 200 -2.40 2.00 5.70
CA TYR A 200 -3.07 0.69 5.67
C TYR A 200 -3.14 0.03 7.06
N ALA A 201 -2.07 0.13 7.85
CA ALA A 201 -2.08 -0.34 9.23
C ALA A 201 -3.12 0.41 10.08
N ALA A 202 -3.14 1.73 9.98
CA ALA A 202 -4.08 2.59 10.69
C ALA A 202 -5.54 2.34 10.28
N HIS A 203 -5.80 2.10 8.98
CA HIS A 203 -7.13 1.68 8.47
C HIS A 203 -7.62 0.38 9.13
N LEU A 204 -6.72 -0.57 9.39
CA LEU A 204 -7.04 -1.82 10.09
C LEU A 204 -7.07 -1.66 11.63
N GLY A 205 -6.93 -0.43 12.14
CA GLY A 205 -7.02 -0.08 13.56
C GLY A 205 -5.77 -0.45 14.36
N LEU A 206 -4.59 -0.51 13.73
CA LEU A 206 -3.32 -0.59 14.45
C LEU A 206 -2.93 0.79 14.97
N ARG A 207 -2.26 0.85 16.12
CA ARG A 207 -1.56 2.05 16.56
C ARG A 207 -0.36 2.29 15.63
N THR A 208 -0.08 3.54 15.31
CA THR A 208 0.98 3.86 14.34
C THR A 208 1.92 4.93 14.84
N GLU A 209 3.19 4.84 14.50
CA GLU A 209 4.16 5.89 14.82
C GLU A 209 5.23 6.04 13.74
N VAL A 210 5.70 7.28 13.55
CA VAL A 210 6.88 7.57 12.75
C VAL A 210 8.02 8.01 13.67
N TYR A 211 9.12 7.27 13.66
CA TYR A 211 10.30 7.65 14.43
C TYR A 211 11.61 7.22 13.77
N GLY A 212 12.67 7.89 14.20
CA GLY A 212 14.03 7.56 13.85
C GLY A 212 14.59 8.31 12.66
N ALA A 213 15.83 7.99 12.29
CA ALA A 213 16.54 8.69 11.24
C ALA A 213 15.85 8.50 9.90
N GLU A 214 15.48 9.62 9.28
CA GLU A 214 14.69 9.62 8.07
C GLU A 214 15.50 9.09 6.87
N ALA A 215 14.83 8.27 6.08
CA ALA A 215 15.35 7.77 4.82
C ALA A 215 14.93 8.70 3.67
N ARG A 216 15.90 9.07 2.81
CA ARG A 216 15.70 10.05 1.73
C ARG A 216 15.77 9.37 0.37
N ILE A 217 14.85 9.71 -0.53
CA ILE A 217 14.95 9.26 -1.92
C ILE A 217 16.08 10.04 -2.60
N ALA A 218 16.93 9.36 -3.37
CA ALA A 218 18.02 10.01 -4.09
C ALA A 218 17.46 11.05 -5.09
N GLY A 219 17.90 12.30 -4.99
CA GLY A 219 17.40 13.39 -5.84
C GLY A 219 16.03 13.95 -5.44
N GLU A 220 15.52 13.59 -4.25
CA GLU A 220 14.37 14.25 -3.64
C GLU A 220 14.72 15.72 -3.36
N PHE A 221 14.19 16.62 -4.19
CA PHE A 221 14.19 18.05 -3.91
C PHE A 221 13.19 18.34 -2.79
N ASP A 222 13.42 19.40 -2.01
CA ASP A 222 12.53 19.93 -0.94
C ASP A 222 11.15 20.45 -1.46
N GLY A 223 10.62 19.85 -2.52
CA GLY A 223 9.34 20.12 -3.15
C GLY A 223 8.19 19.26 -2.61
N LEU A 224 7.17 19.03 -3.45
CA LEU A 224 5.84 18.48 -3.12
C LEU A 224 5.79 17.08 -2.47
N GLY A 225 6.93 16.40 -2.26
CA GLY A 225 7.02 15.10 -1.56
C GLY A 225 7.97 15.07 -0.36
N ALA A 226 8.71 16.16 -0.11
CA ALA A 226 9.76 16.20 0.89
C ALA A 226 9.21 16.20 2.32
N GLN A 227 9.97 15.60 3.25
CA GLN A 227 9.62 15.48 4.66
C GLN A 227 9.15 16.77 5.32
N GLY A 228 9.74 17.91 4.96
CA GLY A 228 9.33 19.20 5.52
C GLY A 228 7.83 19.47 5.36
N LYS A 229 7.23 18.99 4.26
CA LYS A 229 5.78 19.04 4.05
C LYS A 229 5.04 17.96 4.82
N LEU A 230 5.60 16.76 4.98
CA LEU A 230 4.99 15.68 5.78
C LEU A 230 4.89 16.05 7.26
N THR A 231 5.98 16.53 7.86
CA THR A 231 5.98 16.96 9.28
C THR A 231 5.05 18.14 9.52
N THR A 232 4.90 19.03 8.53
CA THR A 232 3.98 20.18 8.64
C THR A 232 2.51 19.77 8.44
N ALA A 233 2.24 18.87 7.49
CA ALA A 233 0.88 18.42 7.17
C ALA A 233 0.34 17.39 8.17
N PHE A 234 1.22 16.57 8.75
CA PHE A 234 0.87 15.48 9.66
C PHE A 234 1.70 15.53 10.96
N PRO A 235 1.72 16.65 11.69
CA PRO A 235 2.64 16.84 12.81
C PRO A 235 2.48 15.80 13.92
N GLU A 236 1.26 15.32 14.16
CA GLU A 236 0.97 14.37 15.25
C GLU A 236 1.71 13.04 15.09
N ILE A 237 1.68 12.42 13.88
CA ILE A 237 2.30 11.10 13.66
C ILE A 237 3.84 11.14 13.72
N HIS A 238 4.42 12.33 13.55
CA HIS A 238 5.86 12.58 13.67
C HIS A 238 6.30 12.95 15.09
N ARG A 239 5.36 13.23 16.00
CA ARG A 239 5.66 13.65 17.39
C ARG A 239 5.39 12.53 18.40
N ARG A 240 4.42 11.66 18.13
CA ARG A 240 3.98 10.62 19.07
C ARG A 240 3.34 9.43 18.37
N GLU A 241 3.15 8.36 19.14
CA GLU A 241 2.21 7.30 18.77
C GLU A 241 0.80 7.89 18.55
N ILE A 242 0.20 7.48 17.44
CA ILE A 242 -1.20 7.75 17.10
C ILE A 242 -2.04 6.56 17.53
N SER A 243 -3.13 6.84 18.25
CA SER A 243 -4.08 5.83 18.70
C SER A 243 -4.81 5.18 17.52
N SER A 244 -5.43 4.02 17.74
CA SER A 244 -6.20 3.31 16.70
C SER A 244 -7.32 4.18 16.11
N ASP A 245 -8.04 4.95 16.93
CA ASP A 245 -9.17 5.77 16.46
C ASP A 245 -8.69 6.99 15.66
N GLU A 246 -7.69 7.73 16.17
CA GLU A 246 -7.08 8.86 15.48
C GLU A 246 -6.46 8.42 14.14
N GLY A 247 -5.73 7.30 14.16
CA GLY A 247 -5.07 6.74 12.99
C GLY A 247 -6.09 6.28 11.95
N MET A 248 -7.16 5.60 12.39
CA MET A 248 -8.23 5.18 11.50
C MET A 248 -8.85 6.39 10.82
N GLN A 249 -9.24 7.44 11.57
CA GLN A 249 -9.81 8.66 11.00
C GLN A 249 -8.90 9.29 9.93
N LEU A 250 -7.60 9.42 10.21
CA LEU A 250 -6.62 9.91 9.25
C LEU A 250 -6.55 9.01 8.00
N ALA A 251 -6.54 7.70 8.19
CA ALA A 251 -6.53 6.75 7.08
C ALA A 251 -7.81 6.83 6.24
N GLN A 252 -8.99 7.02 6.84
CA GLN A 252 -10.24 7.14 6.09
C GLN A 252 -10.23 8.32 5.12
N GLU A 253 -9.63 9.44 5.54
CA GLU A 253 -9.49 10.64 4.71
C GLU A 253 -8.46 10.42 3.60
N GLU A 254 -7.25 10.03 3.96
CA GLU A 254 -6.11 9.96 3.03
C GLU A 254 -6.20 8.77 2.07
N LEU A 255 -6.83 7.66 2.47
CA LEU A 255 -7.13 6.52 1.59
C LEU A 255 -8.46 6.69 0.84
N GLY A 256 -9.22 7.75 1.14
CA GLY A 256 -10.41 8.13 0.38
C GLY A 256 -11.61 7.20 0.55
N ILE A 257 -11.92 6.75 1.76
CA ILE A 257 -13.11 5.91 2.04
C ILE A 257 -14.40 6.56 1.51
N LYS A 258 -14.52 7.89 1.62
CA LYS A 258 -15.68 8.65 1.11
C LYS A 258 -15.83 8.60 -0.42
N PHE A 259 -14.80 8.14 -1.14
CA PHE A 259 -14.76 8.07 -2.59
C PHE A 259 -14.89 6.64 -3.12
N LEU A 260 -15.12 5.65 -2.25
CA LEU A 260 -15.39 4.29 -2.68
C LEU A 260 -16.62 4.24 -3.59
N ARG A 261 -16.54 3.36 -4.58
CA ARG A 261 -17.54 3.21 -5.63
C ARG A 261 -18.26 1.89 -5.49
N ALA A 262 -19.53 1.85 -5.87
CA ALA A 262 -20.23 0.58 -6.04
C ALA A 262 -19.58 -0.22 -7.19
N PRO A 263 -19.66 -1.56 -7.20
CA PRO A 263 -19.03 -2.40 -8.22
C PRO A 263 -19.28 -1.95 -9.67
N ALA A 264 -20.54 -1.64 -10.01
CA ALA A 264 -20.91 -1.22 -11.36
C ALA A 264 -20.33 0.16 -11.75
N GLU A 265 -20.37 1.13 -10.83
CA GLU A 265 -19.81 2.46 -11.03
C GLU A 265 -18.28 2.40 -11.17
N LEU A 266 -17.63 1.58 -10.33
CA LEU A 266 -16.20 1.36 -10.40
C LEU A 266 -15.80 0.74 -11.75
N ALA A 267 -16.52 -0.29 -12.20
CA ALA A 267 -16.26 -0.93 -13.49
C ALA A 267 -16.37 0.07 -14.66
N GLU A 268 -17.34 1.00 -14.61
CA GLU A 268 -17.49 2.06 -15.61
C GLU A 268 -16.33 3.06 -15.56
N ILE A 269 -15.94 3.52 -14.37
CA ILE A 269 -14.81 4.43 -14.18
C ILE A 269 -13.52 3.82 -14.73
N LEU A 270 -13.28 2.53 -14.46
CA LEU A 270 -12.11 1.77 -14.91
C LEU A 270 -12.15 1.43 -16.41
N GLY A 271 -13.28 1.67 -17.08
CA GLY A 271 -13.48 1.33 -18.50
C GLY A 271 -13.57 -0.18 -18.74
N LEU A 272 -14.06 -0.92 -17.74
CA LEU A 272 -14.26 -2.36 -17.78
C LEU A 272 -15.63 -2.75 -18.36
N SER A 273 -16.60 -1.84 -18.35
CA SER A 273 -17.93 -2.07 -18.89
C SER A 273 -17.88 -2.25 -20.42
N SER A 274 -17.94 -3.50 -20.90
CA SER A 274 -18.47 -3.80 -22.23
C SER A 274 -19.97 -4.06 -22.09
N LEU A 275 -20.76 -3.75 -23.13
CA LEU A 275 -22.23 -3.84 -23.18
C LEU A 275 -22.86 -5.23 -22.89
N ALA A 276 -22.11 -6.19 -22.34
CA ALA A 276 -22.56 -7.56 -22.06
C ALA A 276 -22.12 -8.01 -20.65
N GLY A 277 -22.90 -7.66 -19.64
CA GLY A 277 -22.67 -8.10 -18.26
C GLY A 277 -23.67 -7.51 -17.28
N ARG A 278 -24.97 -7.70 -17.55
CA ARG A 278 -26.01 -7.39 -16.56
C ARG A 278 -25.85 -8.36 -15.38
N PHE A 279 -25.60 -7.78 -14.20
CA PHE A 279 -25.84 -8.29 -12.86
C PHE A 279 -26.16 -9.78 -12.70
N GLN A 280 -25.25 -10.52 -12.09
CA GLN A 280 -25.62 -11.52 -11.07
C GLN A 280 -24.99 -11.12 -9.74
N ALA A 281 -25.73 -10.36 -8.95
CA ALA A 281 -25.42 -10.25 -7.53
C ALA A 281 -25.75 -11.60 -6.88
N GLY A 282 -24.73 -12.41 -6.64
CA GLY A 282 -24.90 -13.66 -5.89
C GLY A 282 -23.89 -14.73 -6.25
N LYS A 283 -22.87 -14.84 -5.39
CA LYS A 283 -21.86 -15.91 -5.30
C LYS A 283 -20.70 -15.86 -6.31
N ALA A 284 -19.59 -15.27 -5.85
CA ALA A 284 -18.25 -15.71 -6.27
C ALA A 284 -17.24 -15.52 -5.12
N MET A 285 -17.21 -16.49 -4.19
CA MET A 285 -16.06 -16.73 -3.30
C MET A 285 -15.02 -17.54 -4.08
N GLY A 286 -14.38 -16.93 -5.09
CA GLY A 286 -13.66 -17.65 -6.14
C GLY A 286 -12.14 -17.77 -5.98
N VAL A 287 -11.47 -16.83 -5.30
CA VAL A 287 -10.00 -16.83 -5.21
C VAL A 287 -9.48 -16.80 -3.77
N TYR A 288 -10.23 -16.19 -2.85
CA TYR A 288 -9.73 -15.83 -1.51
C TYR A 288 -9.90 -16.92 -0.45
N ALA A 289 -10.81 -17.88 -0.64
CA ALA A 289 -11.02 -18.99 0.30
C ALA A 289 -9.87 -20.03 0.29
N ALA A 290 -9.01 -20.03 -0.74
CA ALA A 290 -8.12 -21.16 -1.01
C ALA A 290 -6.69 -21.06 -0.46
N ARG A 291 -6.25 -19.97 0.20
CA ARG A 291 -4.79 -19.76 0.42
C ARG A 291 -4.32 -19.24 1.79
N ARG A 292 -5.03 -19.54 2.88
CA ARG A 292 -4.41 -19.46 4.23
C ARG A 292 -3.24 -20.45 4.40
N ALA A 293 -3.16 -21.48 3.54
CA ALA A 293 -2.19 -22.57 3.66
C ALA A 293 -0.79 -22.29 3.06
N THR A 294 -0.55 -21.19 2.33
CA THR A 294 0.73 -20.97 1.62
C THR A 294 1.63 -19.91 2.26
N VAL A 295 1.11 -19.11 3.20
CA VAL A 295 1.87 -18.00 3.83
C VAL A 295 2.90 -18.50 4.87
N SER A 296 2.87 -19.77 5.25
CA SER A 296 3.74 -20.33 6.29
C SER A 296 5.15 -20.76 5.85
N VAL A 297 5.54 -20.64 4.57
CA VAL A 297 6.86 -21.15 4.14
C VAL A 297 7.53 -20.25 3.09
N GLN A 298 8.20 -19.19 3.56
CA GLN A 298 9.51 -18.78 3.04
C GLN A 298 10.41 -18.31 4.20
N LYS A 299 10.63 -19.19 5.18
CA LYS A 299 11.86 -19.17 5.98
C LYS A 299 12.94 -19.92 5.20
N ARG A 300 13.77 -19.20 4.44
CA ARG A 300 15.14 -19.61 4.06
C ARG A 300 16.04 -18.39 4.10
#